data_AF-A0A919VP44-F1
#
_entry.id   AF-A0A919VP44-F1
#
_cell.length_a   1.000
_cell.length_b   1.000
_cell.length_c   1.000
_cell.angle_alpha   90.00
_cell.angle_beta   90.00
_cell.angle_gamma   90.00
#
_symmetry.space_group_name_H-M   'P 1'
#
loop_
_entity.id
_entity.type
_entity.pdbx_description
1 polymer ?
#
loop_
_entity_poly.entity_id
_entity_poly.type
_entity_poly.pdbx_seq_one_letter_code
_entity_poly.pdbx_strand_id
1 'polypeptide(L)'
;MLGGQVLAEWQAGLDDLFALVASRFYRVEPRRLAFAYIRGLLAPLERRNGWTIAEHAGRRSPNAVQEMLYSPCWKPDLVRDDVRDYLVKHLGSADGVLIADDTGFVKKGVRSAGVQRQYSGTAGKVENCQIGTFLAYATPKGRALIDRELYLPKS
;
A
#
# COMPACT_ATOMS: atom_id res chain seq x y z
N MET A 1 19.21 -12.30 -22.65
CA MET A 1 18.00 -13.15 -22.68
C MET A 1 17.49 -13.59 -21.30
N LEU A 2 18.08 -13.13 -20.18
CA LEU A 2 17.66 -13.45 -18.80
C LEU A 2 16.41 -12.70 -18.28
N GLY A 3 15.83 -11.77 -19.07
CA GLY A 3 14.75 -10.90 -18.59
C GLY A 3 13.34 -11.49 -18.65
N GLY A 4 13.06 -12.36 -19.63
CA GLY A 4 11.70 -12.86 -19.87
C GLY A 4 11.22 -13.86 -18.81
N GLN A 5 12.08 -14.80 -18.43
CA GLN A 5 11.76 -15.81 -17.43
C GLN A 5 11.60 -15.19 -16.03
N VAL A 6 12.55 -14.33 -15.64
CA VAL A 6 12.48 -13.61 -14.35
C VAL A 6 11.21 -12.77 -14.27
N LEU A 7 10.83 -12.06 -15.35
CA LEU A 7 9.58 -11.30 -15.37
C LEU A 7 8.35 -12.20 -15.21
N ALA A 8 8.34 -13.37 -15.85
CA ALA A 8 7.24 -14.33 -15.70
C ALA A 8 7.11 -14.86 -14.27
N GLU A 9 8.24 -15.16 -13.62
CA GLU A 9 8.28 -15.58 -12.21
C GLU A 9 7.74 -14.49 -11.27
N TRP A 10 8.16 -13.23 -11.46
CA TRP A 10 7.63 -12.10 -10.68
C TRP A 10 6.14 -11.86 -10.93
N GLN A 11 5.68 -12.03 -12.17
CA GLN A 11 4.28 -11.86 -12.50
C GLN A 11 3.42 -12.97 -11.88
N ALA A 12 3.88 -14.22 -11.92
CA ALA A 12 3.22 -15.33 -11.23
C ALA A 12 3.15 -15.09 -9.72
N GLY A 13 4.25 -14.66 -9.09
CA GLY A 13 4.27 -14.35 -7.66
C GLY A 13 3.33 -13.20 -7.28
N LEU A 14 3.20 -12.18 -8.13
CA LEU A 14 2.22 -11.11 -7.92
C LEU A 14 0.78 -11.61 -8.08
N ASP A 15 0.52 -12.49 -9.05
CA ASP A 15 -0.79 -13.07 -9.26
C ASP A 15 -1.20 -14.01 -8.10
N ASP A 16 -0.25 -14.73 -7.50
CA ASP A 16 -0.47 -15.52 -6.29
C ASP A 16 -0.83 -14.63 -5.09
N LEU A 17 -0.15 -13.49 -4.91
CA LEU A 17 -0.50 -12.50 -3.90
C LEU A 17 -1.88 -11.88 -4.14
N PHE A 18 -2.26 -11.65 -5.39
CA PHE A 18 -3.61 -11.23 -5.74
C PHE A 18 -4.65 -12.31 -5.42
N ALA A 19 -4.36 -13.57 -5.72
CA ALA A 19 -5.24 -14.68 -5.38
C ALA A 19 -5.45 -14.82 -3.87
N LEU A 20 -4.38 -14.63 -3.08
CA LEU A 20 -4.41 -14.65 -1.62
C LEU A 20 -5.45 -13.68 -1.05
N VAL A 21 -5.42 -12.42 -1.50
CA VAL A 21 -6.31 -11.36 -0.98
C VAL A 21 -7.64 -11.25 -1.72
N ALA A 22 -7.86 -12.06 -2.75
CA ALA A 22 -9.01 -11.95 -3.65
C ALA A 22 -10.37 -12.12 -2.95
N SER A 23 -10.41 -12.88 -1.86
CA SER A 23 -11.62 -13.12 -1.05
C SER A 23 -12.02 -11.90 -0.19
N ARG A 24 -11.14 -10.91 -0.04
CA ARG A 24 -11.38 -9.70 0.76
C ARG A 24 -12.19 -8.63 0.04
N PHE A 25 -12.50 -8.87 -1.23
CA PHE A 25 -13.33 -8.01 -2.05
C PHE A 25 -14.69 -8.68 -2.26
N TYR A 26 -15.77 -7.98 -1.91
CA TYR A 26 -17.12 -8.54 -2.03
C TYR A 26 -17.54 -8.79 -3.49
N ARG A 27 -17.04 -7.99 -4.43
CA ARG A 27 -17.38 -8.06 -5.86
C ARG A 27 -16.14 -8.15 -6.73
N VAL A 28 -16.32 -8.70 -7.94
CA VAL A 28 -15.22 -8.90 -8.90
C VAL A 28 -14.72 -7.58 -9.49
N GLU A 29 -15.59 -6.58 -9.67
CA GLU A 29 -15.26 -5.28 -10.25
C GLU A 29 -14.24 -4.49 -9.40
N PRO A 30 -14.49 -4.21 -8.10
CA PRO A 30 -13.51 -3.52 -7.26
C PRO A 30 -12.23 -4.33 -7.08
N ARG A 31 -12.31 -5.67 -7.04
CA ARG A 31 -11.13 -6.54 -7.01
C ARG A 31 -10.22 -6.37 -8.22
N ARG A 32 -10.80 -6.47 -9.43
CA ARG A 32 -10.07 -6.28 -10.69
C ARG A 32 -9.44 -4.89 -10.74
N LEU A 33 -10.15 -3.88 -10.24
CA LEU A 33 -9.65 -2.51 -10.22
C LEU A 33 -8.53 -2.29 -9.19
N ALA A 34 -8.61 -2.90 -8.01
CA ALA A 34 -7.54 -2.89 -7.02
C ALA A 34 -6.26 -3.54 -7.56
N PHE A 35 -6.38 -4.66 -8.27
CA PHE A 35 -5.21 -5.33 -8.88
C PHE A 35 -4.63 -4.51 -10.03
N ALA A 36 -5.48 -3.89 -10.86
CA ALA A 36 -5.02 -2.96 -11.89
C ALA A 36 -4.34 -1.72 -11.28
N TYR A 37 -4.84 -1.22 -10.14
CA TYR A 37 -4.24 -0.11 -9.41
C TYR A 37 -2.84 -0.46 -8.89
N ILE A 38 -2.66 -1.64 -8.27
CA ILE A 38 -1.35 -2.12 -7.81
C ILE A 38 -0.38 -2.29 -8.98
N ARG A 39 -0.83 -2.88 -10.10
CA ARG A 39 0.00 -2.96 -11.31
C ARG A 39 0.42 -1.57 -11.81
N GLY A 40 -0.50 -0.59 -11.80
CA GLY A 40 -0.18 0.80 -12.14
C GLY A 40 0.83 1.45 -11.18
N LEU A 41 0.81 1.13 -9.89
CA LEU A 41 1.82 1.59 -8.94
C LEU A 41 3.22 1.00 -9.23
N LEU A 42 3.28 -0.25 -9.70
CA LEU A 42 4.52 -0.95 -10.04
C LEU A 42 5.01 -0.63 -11.46
N ALA A 43 4.14 -0.12 -12.32
CA ALA A 43 4.47 0.24 -13.69
C ALA A 43 5.44 1.43 -13.77
N PRO A 44 6.21 1.56 -14.88
CA PRO A 44 7.12 2.67 -15.12
C PRO A 44 6.35 3.95 -15.54
N LEU A 45 5.41 4.37 -14.70
CA LEU A 45 4.63 5.60 -14.91
C LEU A 45 5.40 6.78 -14.30
N GLU A 46 5.55 7.85 -15.08
CA GLU A 46 6.24 9.08 -14.64
C GLU A 46 5.56 9.70 -13.40
N ARG A 47 4.23 9.69 -13.36
CA ARG A 47 3.44 10.24 -12.25
C ARG A 47 2.42 9.24 -11.74
N ARG A 48 2.56 8.82 -10.48
CA ARG A 48 1.62 7.90 -9.81
C ARG A 48 0.51 8.67 -9.12
N ASN A 49 -0.50 9.07 -9.90
CA ASN A 49 -1.72 9.68 -9.37
C ASN A 49 -2.96 8.93 -9.89
N GLY A 50 -4.13 9.23 -9.34
CA GLY A 50 -5.37 8.53 -9.68
C GLY A 50 -5.75 8.61 -11.15
N TRP A 51 -5.41 9.69 -11.86
CA TRP A 51 -5.66 9.85 -13.29
C TRP A 51 -4.75 8.94 -14.11
N THR A 52 -3.43 9.07 -13.94
CA THR A 52 -2.45 8.30 -14.70
C THR A 52 -2.59 6.79 -14.47
N ILE A 53 -2.91 6.37 -13.24
CA ILE A 53 -3.18 4.96 -12.94
C ILE A 53 -4.50 4.50 -13.58
N ALA A 54 -5.53 5.34 -13.61
CA ALA A 54 -6.78 5.01 -14.28
C ALA A 54 -6.60 4.83 -15.80
N GLU A 55 -5.85 5.72 -16.45
CA GLU A 55 -5.48 5.59 -17.86
C GLU A 55 -4.69 4.30 -18.13
N HIS A 56 -3.69 4.01 -17.29
CA HIS A 56 -2.93 2.77 -17.37
C HIS A 56 -3.83 1.53 -17.21
N ALA A 57 -4.86 1.61 -16.36
CA ALA A 57 -5.87 0.58 -16.18
C ALA A 57 -6.96 0.55 -17.28
N GLY A 58 -6.80 1.33 -18.36
CA GLY A 58 -7.74 1.38 -19.48
C GLY A 58 -9.06 2.09 -19.17
N ARG A 59 -9.07 3.01 -18.19
CA ARG A 59 -10.26 3.78 -17.80
C ARG A 59 -10.24 5.17 -18.39
N ARG A 60 -11.42 5.71 -18.69
CA ARG A 60 -11.63 7.06 -19.24
C ARG A 60 -11.64 8.17 -18.20
N SER A 61 -11.74 7.81 -16.91
CA SER A 61 -11.78 8.77 -15.81
C SER A 61 -11.22 8.14 -14.52
N PRO A 62 -10.76 8.95 -13.55
CA PRO A 62 -10.21 8.46 -12.29
C PRO A 62 -11.28 7.98 -11.31
N ASN A 63 -12.56 8.28 -11.56
CA ASN A 63 -13.64 8.13 -10.59
C ASN A 63 -13.73 6.71 -10.04
N ALA A 64 -13.72 5.69 -10.92
CA ALA A 64 -13.80 4.31 -10.48
C ALA A 64 -12.61 3.90 -9.58
N VAL A 65 -11.40 4.37 -9.92
CA VAL A 65 -10.20 4.08 -9.12
C VAL A 65 -10.29 4.77 -7.76
N GLN A 66 -10.73 6.03 -7.73
CA GLN A 66 -10.92 6.78 -6.49
C GLN A 66 -11.99 6.13 -5.63
N GLU A 67 -13.16 5.83 -6.19
CA GLU A 67 -14.26 5.13 -5.51
C GLU A 67 -13.78 3.83 -4.87
N MET A 68 -13.01 3.01 -5.59
CA MET A 68 -12.47 1.77 -5.04
C MET A 68 -11.57 1.99 -3.81
N LEU A 69 -10.80 3.08 -3.75
CA LEU A 69 -9.90 3.37 -2.62
C LEU A 69 -10.64 3.75 -1.33
N TYR A 70 -11.79 4.43 -1.42
CA TYR A 70 -12.58 4.83 -0.25
C TYR A 70 -13.88 4.03 -0.06
N SER A 71 -14.16 3.06 -0.93
CA SER A 71 -15.37 2.25 -0.87
C SER A 71 -15.30 1.23 0.27
N PRO A 72 -16.43 0.96 0.95
CA PRO A 72 -16.53 -0.13 1.93
C PRO A 72 -16.55 -1.54 1.30
N CYS A 73 -16.34 -1.67 -0.02
CA CYS A 73 -16.40 -2.97 -0.72
C CYS A 73 -15.23 -3.93 -0.45
N TRP A 74 -14.23 -3.46 0.31
CA TRP A 74 -13.13 -4.25 0.84
C TRP A 74 -12.76 -3.77 2.25
N LYS A 75 -12.13 -4.63 3.03
CA LYS A 75 -11.66 -4.32 4.39
C LYS A 75 -10.13 -4.24 4.38
N PRO A 76 -9.53 -3.04 4.43
CA PRO A 76 -8.08 -2.88 4.35
C PRO A 76 -7.30 -3.69 5.38
N ASP A 77 -7.85 -3.83 6.60
CA ASP A 77 -7.17 -4.53 7.68
C ASP A 77 -7.11 -6.04 7.44
N LEU A 78 -8.15 -6.62 6.83
CA LEU A 78 -8.15 -8.04 6.45
C LEU A 78 -7.18 -8.33 5.30
N VAL A 79 -7.05 -7.40 4.34
CA VAL A 79 -6.01 -7.51 3.29
C VAL A 79 -4.62 -7.43 3.91
N ARG A 80 -4.42 -6.52 4.87
CA ARG A 80 -3.17 -6.41 5.62
C ARG A 80 -2.87 -7.69 6.40
N ASP A 81 -3.86 -8.30 7.05
CA ASP A 81 -3.67 -9.55 7.80
C ASP A 81 -3.25 -10.70 6.88
N ASP A 82 -3.88 -10.85 5.72
CA ASP A 82 -3.47 -11.87 4.73
C ASP A 82 -2.02 -11.67 4.27
N VAL A 83 -1.64 -10.41 3.98
CA VAL A 83 -0.26 -10.07 3.58
C VAL A 83 0.72 -10.31 4.73
N ARG A 84 0.37 -9.95 5.96
CA ARG A 84 1.19 -10.23 7.15
C ARG A 84 1.42 -11.73 7.30
N ASP A 85 0.36 -12.53 7.22
CA ASP A 85 0.46 -13.99 7.41
C ASP A 85 1.30 -14.63 6.31
N TYR A 86 1.17 -14.16 5.06
CA TYR A 86 2.07 -14.53 3.97
C TYR A 86 3.53 -14.16 4.30
N LEU A 87 3.80 -12.94 4.76
CA LEU A 87 5.15 -12.50 5.07
C LEU A 87 5.75 -13.29 6.24
N VAL A 88 4.99 -13.57 7.29
CA VAL A 88 5.43 -14.37 8.43
C VAL A 88 5.75 -15.80 8.00
N LYS A 89 4.92 -16.40 7.12
CA LYS A 89 5.17 -17.74 6.58
C LYS A 89 6.50 -17.82 5.81
N HIS A 90 6.84 -16.80 5.02
CA HIS A 90 8.01 -16.85 4.13
C HIS A 90 9.28 -16.27 4.77
N LEU A 91 9.16 -15.21 5.56
CA LEU A 91 10.28 -14.51 6.18
C LEU A 91 10.51 -14.94 7.64
N GLY A 92 9.57 -15.64 8.27
CA GLY A 92 9.64 -16.04 9.67
C GLY A 92 10.99 -16.62 10.09
N SER A 93 11.53 -16.07 11.18
CA SER A 93 12.80 -16.47 11.79
C SER A 93 12.77 -16.21 13.30
N ALA A 94 13.52 -17.01 14.06
CA ALA A 94 13.75 -16.79 15.49
C ALA A 94 14.47 -15.46 15.77
N ASP A 95 15.31 -15.01 14.82
CA ASP A 95 16.04 -13.73 14.90
C ASP A 95 15.26 -12.55 14.31
N GLY A 96 13.94 -12.69 14.14
CA GLY A 96 13.10 -11.64 13.57
C GLY A 96 12.88 -10.48 14.52
N VAL A 97 12.94 -9.25 14.00
CA VAL A 97 12.72 -8.02 14.77
C VAL A 97 11.55 -7.23 14.22
N LEU A 98 10.83 -6.58 15.13
CA LEU A 98 9.76 -5.64 14.82
C LEU A 98 10.32 -4.21 14.94
N ILE A 99 10.11 -3.42 13.89
CA ILE A 99 10.57 -2.03 13.81
C ILE A 99 9.33 -1.16 13.65
N ALA A 100 9.01 -0.39 14.68
CA ALA A 100 7.96 0.63 14.64
C ALA A 100 8.60 1.98 14.35
N ASP A 101 8.11 2.67 13.32
CA ASP A 101 8.61 3.98 12.91
C ASP A 101 7.47 4.84 12.36
N ASP A 102 7.55 6.14 12.57
CA ASP A 102 6.59 7.09 12.04
C ASP A 102 7.14 7.80 10.80
N THR A 103 6.26 8.05 9.83
CA THR A 103 6.61 8.74 8.59
C THR A 103 5.67 9.92 8.39
N GLY A 104 6.27 11.10 8.28
CA GLY A 104 5.55 12.33 8.00
C GLY A 104 5.35 12.58 6.51
N PHE A 105 4.14 12.93 6.13
CA PHE A 105 3.72 13.31 4.79
C PHE A 105 3.32 14.79 4.80
N VAL A 106 4.19 15.66 4.31
CA VAL A 106 3.92 17.12 4.24
C VAL A 106 2.70 17.39 3.35
N LYS A 107 1.80 18.25 3.83
CA LYS A 107 0.58 18.65 3.12
C LYS A 107 0.50 20.16 3.00
N LYS A 108 -0.03 20.63 1.87
CA LYS A 108 -0.32 22.04 1.64
C LYS A 108 -1.76 22.44 2.04
N GLY A 109 -2.67 21.48 2.13
CA GLY A 109 -4.09 21.73 2.49
C GLY A 109 -4.50 21.07 3.81
N VAL A 110 -5.78 21.23 4.16
CA VAL A 110 -6.37 20.78 5.43
C VAL A 110 -7.46 19.70 5.28
N ARG A 111 -7.60 19.12 4.07
CA ARG A 111 -8.69 18.19 3.73
C ARG A 111 -8.33 16.72 3.96
N SER A 112 -7.06 16.39 4.20
CA SER A 112 -6.65 15.01 4.46
C SER A 112 -6.89 14.65 5.94
N ALA A 113 -7.30 13.41 6.22
CA ALA A 113 -7.53 12.96 7.60
C ALA A 113 -6.27 13.09 8.48
N GLY A 114 -6.39 13.56 9.72
CA GLY A 114 -5.25 13.69 10.64
C GLY A 114 -4.16 14.69 10.19
N VAL A 115 -4.45 15.57 9.23
CA VAL A 115 -3.52 16.64 8.85
C VAL A 115 -3.54 17.77 9.88
N GLN A 116 -2.38 18.09 10.44
CA GLN A 116 -2.21 19.20 11.38
C GLN A 116 -0.75 19.67 11.39
N ARG A 117 -0.50 20.82 12.02
CA ARG A 117 0.87 21.22 12.39
C ARG A 117 1.37 20.33 13.53
N GLN A 118 2.31 19.46 13.21
CA GLN A 118 2.95 18.53 14.14
C GLN A 118 4.40 18.29 13.71
N TYR A 119 5.24 17.73 14.58
CA TYR A 119 6.62 17.42 14.22
C TYR A 119 6.64 16.28 13.20
N SER A 120 7.34 16.48 12.09
CA SER A 120 7.49 15.50 11.01
C SER A 120 8.95 15.09 10.93
N GLY A 121 9.29 13.86 11.31
CA GLY A 121 10.67 13.35 11.26
C GLY A 121 11.31 13.50 9.87
N THR A 122 10.56 13.22 8.80
CA THR A 122 10.99 13.38 7.40
C THR A 122 11.28 14.82 6.99
N ALA A 123 10.67 15.81 7.65
CA ALA A 123 10.90 17.23 7.38
C ALA A 123 11.86 17.88 8.38
N GLY A 124 12.19 17.19 9.47
CA GLY A 124 13.04 17.66 10.57
C GLY A 124 12.45 18.83 11.38
N LYS A 125 11.16 19.14 11.22
CA LYS A 125 10.52 20.33 11.81
C LYS A 125 9.02 20.14 12.03
N VAL A 126 8.43 21.09 12.76
CA VAL A 126 6.97 21.21 12.88
C VAL A 126 6.40 21.87 11.62
N GLU A 127 5.57 21.14 10.88
CA GLU A 127 4.91 21.63 9.68
C GLU A 127 3.55 20.95 9.49
N ASN A 128 2.72 21.49 8.59
CA ASN A 128 1.43 20.88 8.25
C ASN A 128 1.67 19.54 7.55
N CYS A 129 1.35 18.44 8.22
CA CYS A 129 1.60 17.09 7.72
C CYS A 129 0.58 16.09 8.28
N GLN A 130 0.49 14.94 7.63
CA GLN A 130 -0.08 13.72 8.21
C GLN A 130 1.07 12.84 8.71
N ILE A 131 0.87 12.13 9.82
CA ILE A 131 1.84 11.13 10.30
C ILE A 131 1.22 9.75 10.15
N GLY A 132 1.89 8.86 9.43
CA GLY A 132 1.56 7.43 9.41
C GLY A 132 2.55 6.69 10.30
N THR A 133 2.07 5.79 11.15
CA THR A 133 2.89 4.85 11.91
C THR A 133 2.94 3.52 11.18
N PHE A 134 4.14 2.96 11.02
CA PHE A 134 4.35 1.74 10.25
C PHE A 134 5.08 0.70 11.09
N LEU A 135 4.71 -0.56 10.90
CA LEU A 135 5.39 -1.69 11.52
C LEU A 135 6.06 -2.53 10.43
N ALA A 136 7.38 -2.58 10.47
CA ALA A 136 8.17 -3.47 9.63
C ALA A 136 8.56 -4.73 10.40
N TYR A 137 8.54 -5.87 9.72
CA TYR A 137 9.17 -7.11 10.17
C TYR A 137 10.44 -7.34 9.38
N ALA A 138 11.56 -7.48 10.07
CA ALA A 138 12.87 -7.70 9.45
C ALA A 138 13.51 -8.98 10.00
N THR A 139 14.09 -9.77 9.11
CA THR A 139 14.73 -11.05 9.41
C THR A 139 15.97 -11.22 8.52
N PRO A 140 16.84 -12.22 8.77
CA PRO A 140 17.92 -12.56 7.85
C PRO A 140 17.45 -12.91 6.42
N LYS A 141 16.18 -13.29 6.24
CA LYS A 141 15.59 -13.64 4.93
C LYS A 141 15.07 -12.43 4.15
N GLY A 142 14.90 -11.29 4.81
CA GLY A 142 14.35 -10.08 4.20
C GLY A 142 13.51 -9.24 5.16
N ARG A 143 12.90 -8.18 4.63
CA ARG A 143 12.07 -7.24 5.39
C ARG A 143 10.86 -6.77 4.61
N ALA A 144 9.76 -6.52 5.30
CA ALA A 144 8.54 -5.96 4.73
C ALA A 144 7.69 -5.24 5.78
N LEU A 145 6.79 -4.37 5.33
CA LEU A 145 5.76 -3.78 6.19
C LEU A 145 4.67 -4.81 6.47
N ILE A 146 4.29 -4.95 7.74
CA ILE A 146 3.26 -5.88 8.22
C ILE A 146 2.08 -5.17 8.88
N ASP A 147 2.23 -3.90 9.23
CA ASP A 147 1.13 -3.07 9.72
C ASP A 147 1.34 -1.59 9.38
N ARG A 148 0.25 -0.83 9.42
CA ARG A 148 0.22 0.61 9.17
C ARG A 148 -0.96 1.22 9.88
N GLU A 149 -0.77 2.39 10.48
CA GLU A 149 -1.86 3.18 11.00
C GLU A 149 -1.68 4.68 10.81
N LEU A 150 -2.79 5.42 10.80
CA LEU A 150 -2.76 6.87 10.69
C LEU A 150 -2.84 7.47 12.09
N TYR A 151 -1.85 8.28 12.46
CA TYR A 151 -1.91 9.04 13.69
C TYR A 151 -2.94 10.16 13.57
N LEU A 152 -3.93 10.14 14.47
CA LEU A 152 -4.95 11.18 14.56
C LEU A 152 -4.60 12.11 15.73
N PRO A 153 -4.09 13.33 15.45
CA PRO A 153 -3.76 14.27 16.51
C PRO A 153 -5.02 14.75 17.24
N LYS A 154 -4.87 15.05 18.53
CA LYS A 154 -5.95 15.67 19.32
C LYS A 154 -6.22 17.07 18.75
N SER A 155 -7.50 17.34 18.51
CA SER A 155 -8.01 18.65 18.09
C SER A 155 -8.42 19.49 19.29
#